data_AF-A0A7C4YE70-F1
#
_entry.id   AF-A0A7C4YE70-F1
#
_cell.length_a   1.000
_cell.length_b   1.000
_cell.length_c   1.000
_cell.angle_alpha   90.00
_cell.angle_beta   90.00
_cell.angle_gamma   90.00
#
_symmetry.space_group_name_H-M   'P 1'
#
loop_
_entity.id
_entity.type
_entity.pdbx_description
1 polymer ?
#
loop_
_entity_poly.entity_id
_entity_poly.type
_entity_poly.pdbx_seq_one_letter_code
_entity_poly.pdbx_strand_id
1 'polypeptide(L)'
;RSIVEDLEKVRSEPSLREALLGWLYRTPLQGSLPAMNDDQQTVFAFIEEYETELKKFDASLAPEFQSFLSRSQPFETCRARAALLFVESYRDLPLLSWPYLLVETVVEMEEWFVLWRMRHARMVERMIGRKTGTGGSGVSYLDATTKYRIFEEFWIVRTLLLPRDRLPPLRQKALYELVGSLSLPPDIASQLD
;
A
#
# COMPACT_ATOMS: atom_id res chain seq x y z
N ARG A 1 4.31 -27.81 24.15
CA ARG A 1 3.90 -27.02 22.98
C ARG A 1 5.15 -26.73 22.18
N SER A 2 5.23 -27.23 20.95
CA SER A 2 6.45 -27.13 20.13
C SER A 2 6.53 -25.77 19.44
N ILE A 3 7.72 -25.17 19.34
CA ILE A 3 7.95 -23.94 18.57
C ILE A 3 7.49 -24.12 17.12
N VAL A 4 7.61 -25.33 16.57
CA VAL A 4 7.17 -25.65 15.21
C VAL A 4 5.64 -25.50 15.06
N GLU A 5 4.87 -26.01 16.03
CA GLU A 5 3.41 -25.90 16.02
C GLU A 5 2.97 -24.43 16.10
N ASP A 6 3.66 -23.62 16.90
CA ASP A 6 3.36 -22.19 17.02
C ASP A 6 3.70 -21.43 15.72
N LEU A 7 4.80 -21.77 15.04
CA LEU A 7 5.15 -21.19 13.73
C LEU A 7 4.18 -21.60 12.62
N GLU A 8 3.76 -22.86 12.59
CA GLU A 8 2.75 -23.35 11.64
C GLU A 8 1.42 -22.64 11.85
N LYS A 9 1.03 -22.43 13.10
CA LYS A 9 -0.16 -21.67 13.45
C LYS A 9 -0.05 -20.23 12.93
N VAL A 10 1.03 -19.51 13.26
CA VAL A 10 1.24 -18.12 12.79
C VAL A 10 1.25 -18.04 11.27
N ARG A 11 1.80 -19.03 10.56
CA ARG A 11 1.80 -19.08 9.09
C ARG A 11 0.39 -19.21 8.49
N SER A 12 -0.56 -19.78 9.23
CA SER A 12 -1.95 -19.97 8.76
C SER A 12 -2.86 -18.77 9.01
N GLU A 13 -2.43 -17.84 9.88
CA GLU A 13 -3.17 -16.62 10.19
C GLU A 13 -2.96 -15.55 9.11
N PRO A 14 -3.94 -14.65 8.89
CA PRO A 14 -3.78 -13.56 7.94
C PRO A 14 -2.60 -12.67 8.34
N SER A 15 -1.71 -12.43 7.39
CA SER A 15 -0.58 -11.54 7.55
C SER A 15 -1.05 -10.09 7.70
N LEU A 16 -0.20 -9.24 8.30
CA LEU A 16 -0.45 -7.80 8.35
C LEU A 16 -0.63 -7.21 6.94
N ARG A 17 0.08 -7.73 5.94
CA ARG A 17 -0.09 -7.32 4.54
C ARG A 17 -1.49 -7.62 4.02
N GLU A 18 -2.01 -8.82 4.25
CA GLU A 18 -3.37 -9.19 3.83
C GLU A 18 -4.42 -8.35 4.55
N ALA A 19 -4.24 -8.10 5.86
CA ALA A 19 -5.13 -7.25 6.63
C ALA A 19 -5.15 -5.80 6.10
N LEU A 20 -3.98 -5.23 5.78
CA LEU A 20 -3.87 -3.88 5.21
C LEU A 20 -4.46 -3.78 3.81
N LEU A 21 -4.21 -4.75 2.93
CA LEU A 21 -4.82 -4.79 1.60
C LEU A 21 -6.34 -4.96 1.69
N GLY A 22 -6.83 -5.79 2.60
CA GLY A 22 -8.26 -5.93 2.88
C GLY A 22 -8.89 -4.64 3.44
N TRP A 23 -8.16 -3.89 4.27
CA TRP A 23 -8.59 -2.57 4.74
C TRP A 23 -8.62 -1.54 3.60
N LEU A 24 -7.57 -1.45 2.79
CA LEU A 24 -7.51 -0.58 1.60
C LEU A 24 -8.62 -0.90 0.60
N TYR A 25 -8.95 -2.19 0.43
CA TYR A 25 -10.06 -2.63 -0.40
C TYR A 25 -11.40 -2.01 0.03
N ARG A 26 -11.58 -1.59 1.28
CA ARG A 26 -12.82 -0.95 1.76
C ARG A 26 -12.80 0.58 1.71
N THR A 27 -11.70 1.20 1.26
CA THR A 27 -11.60 2.66 1.13
C THR A 27 -12.68 3.17 0.18
N PRO A 28 -13.41 4.25 0.55
CA PRO A 28 -14.31 4.93 -0.37
C PRO A 28 -13.48 5.60 -1.46
N LEU A 29 -13.35 4.98 -2.63
CA LEU A 29 -12.53 5.45 -3.73
C LEU A 29 -13.43 6.24 -4.68
N GLN A 30 -13.19 7.54 -4.82
CA GLN A 30 -14.05 8.44 -5.59
C GLN A 30 -15.54 8.35 -5.20
N GLY A 31 -15.81 8.15 -3.90
CA GLY A 31 -17.15 7.95 -3.33
C GLY A 31 -17.72 6.53 -3.47
N SER A 32 -16.99 5.59 -4.08
CA SER A 32 -17.45 4.23 -4.30
C SER A 32 -16.97 3.25 -3.22
N LEU A 33 -17.88 2.37 -2.79
CA LEU A 33 -17.64 1.26 -1.88
C LEU A 33 -17.79 -0.09 -2.61
N PRO A 34 -17.11 -1.16 -2.15
CA PRO A 34 -17.18 -2.48 -2.82
C PRO A 34 -18.58 -3.07 -3.00
N ALA A 35 -19.54 -2.69 -2.14
CA ALA A 35 -20.92 -3.17 -2.21
C ALA A 35 -21.76 -2.46 -3.28
N MET A 36 -21.25 -1.39 -3.90
CA MET A 36 -21.98 -0.60 -4.89
C MET A 36 -21.91 -1.23 -6.28
N ASN A 37 -23.01 -1.19 -7.03
CA ASN A 37 -23.10 -1.82 -8.36
C ASN A 37 -22.17 -1.18 -9.40
N ASP A 38 -21.82 0.08 -9.23
CA ASP A 38 -20.96 0.88 -10.11
C ASP A 38 -19.50 0.92 -9.65
N ASP A 39 -19.11 0.15 -8.64
CA ASP A 39 -17.77 0.21 -8.04
C ASP A 39 -16.65 -0.06 -9.04
N GLN A 40 -16.77 -1.17 -9.76
CA GLN A 40 -15.78 -1.56 -10.76
C GLN A 40 -15.63 -0.50 -11.87
N GLN A 41 -16.74 0.11 -12.30
CA GLN A 41 -16.70 1.16 -13.31
C GLN A 41 -16.04 2.43 -12.76
N THR A 42 -16.37 2.81 -11.51
CA THR A 42 -15.81 3.99 -10.86
C THR A 42 -14.30 3.86 -10.65
N VAL A 43 -13.85 2.70 -10.16
CA VAL A 43 -12.42 2.39 -9.94
C VAL A 43 -11.66 2.41 -11.26
N PHE A 44 -12.16 1.78 -12.32
CA PHE A 44 -11.46 1.78 -13.60
C PHE A 44 -11.43 3.15 -14.26
N ALA A 45 -12.50 3.93 -14.17
CA ALA A 45 -12.50 5.29 -14.68
C ALA A 45 -11.44 6.15 -13.95
N PHE A 46 -11.31 6.01 -12.63
CA PHE A 46 -10.25 6.67 -11.87
C PHE A 46 -8.85 6.26 -12.34
N ILE A 47 -8.61 4.95 -12.53
CA ILE A 47 -7.33 4.43 -12.99
C ILE A 47 -6.98 4.99 -14.38
N GLU A 48 -7.94 5.01 -15.31
CA GLU A 48 -7.74 5.52 -16.67
C GLU A 48 -7.47 7.03 -16.70
N GLU A 49 -8.21 7.81 -15.91
CA GLU A 49 -7.98 9.25 -15.74
C GLU A 49 -6.59 9.53 -15.16
N TYR A 50 -6.22 8.80 -14.11
CA TYR A 50 -4.91 8.93 -13.48
C TYR A 50 -3.77 8.53 -14.43
N GLU A 51 -3.91 7.42 -15.15
CA GLU A 51 -2.92 6.97 -16.14
C GLU A 51 -2.72 8.02 -17.23
N THR A 52 -3.81 8.66 -17.67
CA THR A 52 -3.76 9.71 -18.68
C THR A 52 -2.94 10.90 -18.21
N GLU A 53 -3.15 11.36 -16.98
CA GLU A 53 -2.35 12.45 -16.40
C GLU A 53 -0.90 12.02 -16.11
N LEU A 54 -0.67 10.77 -15.69
CA LEU A 54 0.66 10.20 -15.51
C LEU A 54 1.44 10.20 -16.82
N LYS A 55 0.85 9.74 -17.93
CA LYS A 55 1.48 9.75 -19.25
C LYS A 55 1.83 11.15 -19.75
N LYS A 56 0.99 12.14 -19.44
CA LYS A 56 1.27 13.56 -19.75
C LYS A 56 2.38 14.16 -18.89
N PHE A 57 2.57 13.64 -17.67
CA PHE A 57 3.62 14.06 -16.76
C PHE A 57 4.96 13.39 -17.09
N ASP A 58 4.94 12.07 -17.16
CA ASP A 58 6.08 11.22 -17.53
C ASP A 58 5.59 9.91 -18.15
N ALA A 59 5.71 9.82 -19.48
CA ALA A 59 5.31 8.63 -20.23
C ALA A 59 6.15 7.39 -19.91
N SER A 60 7.36 7.55 -19.36
CA SER A 60 8.22 6.42 -19.01
C SER A 60 7.69 5.59 -17.83
N LEU A 61 6.80 6.16 -17.01
CA LEU A 61 6.18 5.50 -15.87
C LEU A 61 4.96 4.64 -16.25
N ALA A 62 4.45 4.77 -17.47
CA ALA A 62 3.25 4.05 -17.91
C ALA A 62 3.35 2.51 -17.79
N PRO A 63 4.48 1.86 -18.16
CA PRO A 63 4.62 0.41 -17.99
C PRO A 63 4.56 -0.03 -16.52
N GLU A 64 5.17 0.73 -15.60
CA GLU A 64 5.14 0.44 -14.17
C GLU A 64 3.73 0.63 -13.60
N PHE A 65 3.03 1.70 -14.00
CA PHE A 65 1.64 1.94 -13.62
C PHE A 65 0.70 0.81 -14.08
N GLN A 66 0.80 0.41 -15.34
CA GLN A 66 0.00 -0.68 -15.91
C GLN A 66 0.31 -2.04 -15.27
N SER A 67 1.56 -2.28 -14.89
CA SER A 67 1.94 -3.47 -14.15
C SER A 67 1.35 -3.47 -12.73
N PHE A 68 1.46 -2.33 -12.04
CA PHE A 68 0.95 -2.15 -10.69
C PHE A 68 -0.58 -2.34 -10.59
N LEU A 69 -1.32 -1.72 -11.51
CA LEU A 69 -2.80 -1.73 -11.59
C LEU A 69 -3.33 -2.67 -12.68
N SER A 70 -2.60 -3.75 -12.97
CA SER A 70 -2.93 -4.65 -14.08
C SER A 70 -4.33 -5.27 -13.94
N ARG A 71 -5.12 -5.18 -15.02
CA ARG A 71 -6.42 -5.88 -15.16
C ARG A 71 -6.31 -7.40 -15.22
N SER A 72 -5.10 -7.95 -15.33
CA SER A 72 -4.88 -9.40 -15.26
C SER A 72 -4.98 -9.97 -13.85
N GLN A 73 -4.86 -9.10 -12.83
CA GLN A 73 -5.01 -9.49 -11.42
C GLN A 73 -6.50 -9.52 -11.03
N PRO A 74 -6.87 -10.23 -9.95
CA PRO A 74 -8.20 -10.12 -9.37
C PRO A 74 -8.59 -8.67 -9.10
N PHE A 75 -9.87 -8.35 -9.31
CA PHE A 75 -10.36 -6.97 -9.17
C PHE A 75 -10.13 -6.42 -7.76
N GLU A 76 -10.22 -7.27 -6.73
CA GLU A 76 -9.99 -6.90 -5.33
C GLU A 76 -8.57 -6.38 -5.10
N THR A 77 -7.57 -7.05 -5.69
CA THR A 77 -6.17 -6.62 -5.63
C THR A 77 -5.97 -5.29 -6.37
N CYS A 78 -6.55 -5.17 -7.57
CA CYS A 78 -6.49 -3.94 -8.36
C CYS A 78 -7.14 -2.76 -7.61
N ARG A 79 -8.32 -2.97 -7.01
CA ARG A 79 -9.04 -2.00 -6.19
C ARG A 79 -8.23 -1.58 -4.97
N ALA A 80 -7.67 -2.52 -4.21
CA ALA A 80 -6.86 -2.21 -3.03
C ALA A 80 -5.63 -1.36 -3.39
N ARG A 81 -4.98 -1.65 -4.52
CA ARG A 81 -3.85 -0.86 -5.04
C ARG A 81 -4.27 0.52 -5.55
N ALA A 82 -5.42 0.61 -6.22
CA ALA A 82 -5.99 1.89 -6.64
C ALA A 82 -6.37 2.75 -5.43
N ALA A 83 -6.89 2.13 -4.37
CA ALA A 83 -7.19 2.79 -3.10
C ALA A 83 -5.92 3.27 -2.39
N LEU A 84 -4.84 2.49 -2.41
CA LEU A 84 -3.54 2.90 -1.90
C LEU A 84 -3.00 4.13 -2.65
N LEU A 85 -3.06 4.09 -4.00
CA LEU A 85 -2.72 5.24 -4.83
C LEU A 85 -3.57 6.46 -4.48
N PHE A 86 -4.89 6.27 -4.34
CA PHE A 86 -5.82 7.32 -3.97
C PHE A 86 -5.49 7.94 -2.60
N VAL A 87 -5.26 7.13 -1.56
CA VAL A 87 -4.89 7.62 -0.22
C VAL A 87 -3.60 8.45 -0.26
N GLU A 88 -2.58 7.98 -0.97
CA GLU A 88 -1.30 8.69 -1.10
C GLU A 88 -1.42 9.98 -1.93
N SER A 89 -2.16 9.95 -3.04
CA SER A 89 -2.37 11.10 -3.92
C SER A 89 -3.19 12.21 -3.25
N TYR A 90 -4.23 11.86 -2.49
CA TYR A 90 -5.18 12.81 -1.90
C TYR A 90 -5.02 12.93 -0.37
N ARG A 91 -3.81 12.73 0.15
CA ARG A 91 -3.47 12.71 1.59
C ARG A 91 -3.86 13.96 2.40
N ASP A 92 -4.09 15.10 1.73
CA ASP A 92 -4.47 16.36 2.39
C ASP A 92 -5.97 16.45 2.70
N LEU A 93 -6.78 15.52 2.19
CA LEU A 93 -8.19 15.45 2.51
C LEU A 93 -8.39 15.00 3.97
N PRO A 94 -9.22 15.70 4.78
CA PRO A 94 -9.43 15.35 6.18
C PRO A 94 -9.73 13.87 6.42
N LEU A 95 -10.61 13.26 5.61
CA LEU A 95 -10.95 11.84 5.74
C LEU A 95 -9.76 10.90 5.46
N LEU A 96 -8.82 11.30 4.60
CA LEU A 96 -7.69 10.48 4.16
C LEU A 96 -6.40 10.74 4.96
N SER A 97 -6.38 11.76 5.82
CA SER A 97 -5.21 12.10 6.65
C SER A 97 -4.76 10.96 7.56
N TRP A 98 -5.68 10.28 8.25
CA TRP A 98 -5.39 9.12 9.09
C TRP A 98 -5.01 7.87 8.30
N PRO A 99 -5.74 7.49 7.23
CA PRO A 99 -5.31 6.45 6.31
C PRO A 99 -3.88 6.66 5.79
N TYR A 100 -3.54 7.88 5.37
CA TYR A 100 -2.21 8.23 4.92
C TYR A 100 -1.16 8.02 6.01
N LEU A 101 -1.42 8.49 7.24
CA LEU A 101 -0.50 8.30 8.37
C LEU A 101 -0.25 6.81 8.67
N LEU A 102 -1.29 5.98 8.59
CA LEU A 102 -1.14 4.53 8.77
C LEU A 102 -0.24 3.92 7.68
N VAL A 103 -0.47 4.29 6.42
CA VAL A 103 0.34 3.82 5.29
C VAL A 103 1.80 4.24 5.46
N GLU A 104 2.05 5.49 5.83
CA GLU A 104 3.41 6.01 6.10
C GLU A 104 4.08 5.24 7.25
N THR A 105 3.36 5.02 8.36
CA THR A 105 3.89 4.28 9.53
C THR A 105 4.30 2.85 9.16
N VAL A 106 3.56 2.18 8.27
CA VAL A 106 3.89 0.83 7.79
C VAL A 106 5.15 0.83 6.94
N VAL A 107 5.32 1.84 6.09
CA VAL A 107 6.52 2.01 5.26
C VAL A 107 7.74 2.30 6.13
N GLU A 108 7.62 3.21 7.09
CA GLU A 108 8.66 3.49 8.09
C GLU A 108 9.04 2.23 8.86
N MET A 109 8.06 1.44 9.31
CA MET A 109 8.32 0.16 9.99
C MET A 109 9.16 -0.80 9.13
N GLU A 110 8.86 -0.92 7.83
CA GLU A 110 9.67 -1.75 6.92
C GLU A 110 11.08 -1.19 6.72
N GLU A 111 11.22 0.13 6.59
CA GLU A 111 12.53 0.79 6.54
C GLU A 111 13.38 0.43 7.76
N TRP A 112 12.79 0.49 8.96
CA TRP A 112 13.46 0.10 10.21
C TRP A 112 13.94 -1.35 10.20
N PHE A 113 13.15 -2.29 9.65
CA PHE A 113 13.60 -3.68 9.50
C PHE A 113 14.81 -3.81 8.58
N VAL A 114 14.81 -3.10 7.44
CA VAL A 114 15.93 -3.13 6.49
C VAL A 114 17.19 -2.52 7.13
N LEU A 115 17.06 -1.37 7.80
CA LEU A 115 18.16 -0.72 8.51
C LEU A 115 18.73 -1.62 9.61
N TRP A 116 17.88 -2.31 10.35
CA TRP A 116 18.30 -3.28 11.36
C TRP A 116 19.10 -4.43 10.73
N ARG A 117 18.61 -5.05 9.64
CA ARG A 117 19.32 -6.15 8.94
C ARG A 117 20.69 -5.70 8.42
N MET A 118 20.75 -4.49 7.84
CA MET A 118 22.00 -3.90 7.35
C MET A 118 23.00 -3.68 8.48
N ARG A 119 22.58 -3.03 9.57
CA ARG A 119 23.44 -2.78 10.74
C ARG A 119 23.91 -4.09 11.37
N HIS A 120 23.04 -5.09 11.45
CA HIS A 120 23.38 -6.42 11.94
C HIS A 120 24.43 -7.09 11.05
N ALA A 121 24.26 -7.10 9.73
CA ALA A 121 25.22 -7.67 8.79
C ALA A 121 26.61 -7.02 8.91
N ARG A 122 26.66 -5.67 8.98
CA ARG A 122 27.92 -4.93 9.17
C ARG A 122 28.58 -5.19 10.51
N MET A 123 27.78 -5.29 11.58
CA MET A 123 28.29 -5.64 12.91
C MET A 123 28.92 -7.04 12.93
N VAL A 124 28.26 -8.03 12.31
CA VAL A 124 28.80 -9.40 12.17
C VAL A 124 30.09 -9.40 11.36
N GLU A 125 30.14 -8.70 10.22
CA GLU A 125 31.36 -8.62 9.40
C GLU A 125 32.54 -8.01 10.17
N ARG A 126 32.29 -6.98 11.00
CA ARG A 126 33.33 -6.40 11.85
C ARG A 126 33.86 -7.40 12.89
N MET A 127 33.00 -8.27 13.42
CA MET A 127 33.36 -9.22 14.49
C MET A 127 34.10 -10.46 13.97
N ILE A 128 33.66 -11.04 12.85
CA ILE A 128 34.18 -12.33 12.36
C ILE A 128 34.70 -12.29 10.92
N GLY A 129 34.71 -11.12 10.27
CA GLY A 129 35.00 -10.99 8.85
C GLY A 129 33.96 -11.70 8.00
N ARG A 130 34.41 -12.33 6.91
CA ARG A 130 33.55 -13.12 6.01
C ARG A 130 33.56 -14.62 6.33
N LYS A 131 33.97 -15.00 7.54
CA LYS A 131 33.94 -16.40 7.99
C LYS A 131 32.48 -16.87 8.13
N THR A 132 32.27 -18.17 7.97
CA THR A 132 30.99 -18.81 8.29
C THR A 132 30.74 -18.73 9.79
N GLY A 133 29.56 -18.28 10.17
CA GLY A 133 29.10 -18.24 11.55
C GLY A 133 28.73 -19.61 12.08
N THR A 134 28.48 -19.70 13.40
CA THR A 134 28.14 -20.94 14.09
C THR A 134 26.82 -21.56 13.63
N GLY A 135 25.92 -20.76 13.06
CA GLY A 135 24.67 -21.22 12.44
C GLY A 135 24.82 -21.72 11.00
N GLY A 136 26.05 -21.87 10.49
CA GLY A 136 26.32 -22.31 9.11
C GLY A 136 26.16 -21.22 8.04
N SER A 137 25.71 -20.02 8.41
CA SER A 137 25.58 -18.85 7.55
C SER A 137 26.58 -17.76 7.89
N GLY A 138 26.92 -16.91 6.93
CA GLY A 138 27.86 -15.79 7.11
C GLY A 138 27.26 -14.46 6.62
N VAL A 139 28.12 -13.45 6.51
CA VAL A 139 27.73 -12.09 6.10
C VAL A 139 27.00 -12.07 4.75
N SER A 140 27.40 -12.92 3.79
CA SER A 140 26.76 -13.00 2.47
C SER A 140 25.28 -13.40 2.54
N TYR A 141 24.92 -14.31 3.45
CA TYR A 141 23.53 -14.66 3.70
C TYR A 141 22.77 -13.49 4.33
N LEU A 142 23.36 -12.84 5.34
CA LEU A 142 22.75 -11.68 5.98
C LEU A 142 22.50 -10.54 4.98
N ASP A 143 23.45 -10.27 4.09
CA ASP A 143 23.33 -9.30 3.00
C ASP A 143 22.21 -9.65 2.01
N ALA A 144 21.92 -10.95 1.80
CA ALA A 144 20.78 -11.33 0.97
C ALA A 144 19.44 -10.98 1.64
N THR A 145 19.34 -11.08 2.98
CA THR A 145 18.10 -10.78 3.73
C THR A 145 17.70 -9.31 3.71
N THR A 146 18.63 -8.42 3.38
CA THR A 146 18.36 -6.98 3.30
C THR A 146 17.55 -6.61 2.05
N LYS A 147 17.42 -7.53 1.10
CA LYS A 147 16.62 -7.37 -0.12
C LYS A 147 15.14 -7.71 0.07
N TYR A 148 14.76 -8.36 1.18
CA TYR A 148 13.38 -8.74 1.41
C TYR A 148 12.49 -7.51 1.63
N ARG A 149 11.39 -7.45 0.88
CA ARG A 149 10.31 -6.47 1.01
C ARG A 149 9.00 -7.22 1.20
N ILE A 150 8.25 -6.83 2.23
CA ILE A 150 6.95 -7.38 2.58
C ILE A 150 5.88 -6.51 1.94
N PHE A 151 5.98 -5.18 2.06
CA PHE A 151 4.96 -4.23 1.59
C PHE A 151 5.32 -3.61 0.24
N GLU A 152 5.65 -4.43 -0.77
CA GLU A 152 6.10 -3.96 -2.10
C GLU A 152 5.15 -2.92 -2.71
N GLU A 153 3.83 -3.12 -2.58
CA GLU A 153 2.83 -2.18 -3.11
C GLU A 153 2.98 -0.76 -2.56
N PHE A 154 3.32 -0.64 -1.28
CA PHE A 154 3.44 0.63 -0.55
C PHE A 154 4.66 1.42 -1.00
N TRP A 155 5.67 0.75 -1.56
CA TRP A 155 6.84 1.41 -2.10
C TRP A 155 6.70 1.76 -3.57
N ILE A 156 6.12 0.86 -4.38
CA ILE A 156 5.90 1.10 -5.81
C ILE A 156 4.98 2.30 -6.03
N VAL A 157 3.92 2.44 -5.21
CA VAL A 157 2.95 3.55 -5.36
C VAL A 157 3.60 4.93 -5.27
N ARG A 158 4.70 5.08 -4.51
CA ARG A 158 5.43 6.35 -4.35
C ARG A 158 6.08 6.81 -5.65
N THR A 159 6.46 5.87 -6.53
CA THR A 159 6.98 6.17 -7.88
C THR A 159 5.88 6.72 -8.80
N LEU A 160 4.61 6.41 -8.52
CA LEU A 160 3.46 6.72 -9.37
C LEU A 160 2.73 8.01 -8.95
N LEU A 161 3.27 8.76 -8.00
CA LEU A 161 2.62 9.97 -7.48
C LEU A 161 2.74 11.14 -8.45
N LEU A 162 1.62 11.81 -8.65
CA LEU A 162 1.52 13.03 -9.45
C LEU A 162 1.55 14.29 -8.57
N PRO A 163 2.04 15.42 -9.11
CA PRO A 163 1.81 16.73 -8.53
C PRO A 163 0.33 17.03 -8.32
N ARG A 164 -0.02 17.78 -7.28
CA ARG A 164 -1.41 18.04 -6.87
C ARG A 164 -2.27 18.69 -7.96
N ASP A 165 -1.68 19.55 -8.77
CA ASP A 165 -2.32 20.26 -9.88
C ASP A 165 -2.67 19.35 -11.07
N ARG A 166 -2.12 18.12 -11.11
CA ARG A 166 -2.37 17.11 -12.15
C ARG A 166 -3.20 15.93 -11.68
N LEU A 167 -3.64 15.93 -10.43
CA LEU A 167 -4.50 14.86 -9.93
C LEU A 167 -5.86 14.91 -10.62
N PRO A 168 -6.46 13.74 -10.94
CA PRO A 168 -7.85 13.69 -11.39
C PRO A 168 -8.80 14.43 -10.42
N PRO A 169 -9.88 15.03 -10.93
CA PRO A 169 -10.84 15.70 -10.05
C PRO A 169 -11.54 14.70 -9.13
N LEU A 170 -11.82 15.13 -7.89
CA LEU A 170 -12.56 14.33 -6.92
C LEU A 170 -14.06 14.32 -7.25
N ARG A 171 -14.61 13.12 -7.37
CA ARG A 171 -16.06 12.89 -7.32
C ARG A 171 -16.51 12.90 -5.86
N GLN A 172 -17.70 13.45 -5.61
CA GLN A 172 -18.28 13.53 -4.27
C GLN A 172 -17.34 14.18 -3.23
N LYS A 173 -16.72 15.32 -3.58
CA LYS A 173 -15.74 16.04 -2.73
C LYS A 173 -16.21 16.23 -1.27
N ALA A 174 -17.51 16.48 -1.07
CA ALA A 174 -18.11 16.66 0.25
C ALA A 174 -17.90 15.47 1.21
N LEU A 175 -17.77 14.24 0.70
CA LEU A 175 -17.50 13.04 1.51
C LEU A 175 -16.15 13.13 2.25
N TYR A 176 -15.17 13.79 1.64
CA TYR A 176 -13.80 13.82 2.13
C TYR A 176 -13.45 15.08 2.92
N GLU A 177 -14.35 16.07 2.91
CA GLU A 177 -14.22 17.29 3.70
C GLU A 177 -14.64 17.05 5.16
N LEU A 178 -14.20 17.93 6.07
CA LEU A 178 -14.54 17.81 7.49
C LEU A 178 -16.07 17.92 7.67
N VAL A 179 -16.67 17.00 8.43
CA VAL A 179 -18.11 16.93 8.77
C VAL A 179 -18.51 18.09 9.71
N GLY A 180 -18.29 19.33 9.27
CA GLY A 180 -18.72 20.54 9.95
C GLY A 180 -19.96 21.18 9.34
N SER A 181 -20.46 20.69 8.19
CA SER A 181 -21.57 21.35 7.49
C SER A 181 -22.52 20.47 6.67
N LEU A 182 -22.32 19.15 6.52
CA LEU A 182 -23.30 18.31 5.81
C LEU A 182 -23.46 16.93 6.45
N SER A 183 -24.73 16.55 6.66
CA SER A 183 -25.16 15.18 6.93
C SER A 183 -24.61 14.24 5.85
N LEU A 184 -24.01 13.13 6.26
CA LEU A 184 -23.69 12.02 5.36
C LEU A 184 -24.95 11.66 4.55
N PRO A 185 -24.83 11.36 3.24
CA PRO A 185 -25.92 10.74 2.50
C PRO A 185 -26.40 9.51 3.26
N PRO A 186 -27.73 9.31 3.44
CA PRO A 186 -28.27 8.24 4.27
C PRO A 186 -27.77 6.85 3.84
N ASP A 187 -27.45 6.67 2.56
CA ASP A 187 -27.01 5.41 1.95
C ASP A 187 -25.61 4.95 2.42
N ILE A 188 -24.73 5.88 2.79
CA ILE A 188 -23.35 5.57 3.24
C ILE A 188 -23.30 5.33 4.74
N ALA A 189 -24.11 6.07 5.52
CA ALA A 189 -24.13 5.94 6.98
C ALA A 189 -24.59 4.55 7.45
N SER A 190 -25.50 3.89 6.71
CA SER A 190 -26.00 2.55 7.04
C SER A 190 -25.04 1.40 6.69
N GLN A 191 -23.94 1.67 5.98
CA GLN A 191 -23.00 0.65 5.49
C GLN A 191 -21.64 0.68 6.23
N LEU A 192 -21.49 1.58 7.21
CA LEU A 192 -20.26 1.77 7.99
C LEU A 192 -20.34 1.21 9.42
N ASP A 193 -21.49 0.65 9.81
CA ASP A 193 -21.70 -0.14 11.04
C ASP A 193 -21.63 -1.65 10.74
#